data_AF-A0A7W0U3A7-F1
#
_entry.id   AF-A0A7W0U3A7-F1
#
_cell.length_a   1.000
_cell.length_b   1.000
_cell.length_c   1.000
_cell.angle_alpha   90.00
_cell.angle_beta   90.00
_cell.angle_gamma   90.00
#
_symmetry.space_group_name_H-M   'P 1'
#
loop_
_entity.id
_entity.type
_entity.pdbx_description
1 polymer ?
#
loop_
_entity_poly.entity_id
_entity_poly.type
_entity_poly.pdbx_seq_one_letter_code
_entity_poly.pdbx_strand_id
1 'polypeptide(L)'
;STQFGRVLDFLGLDVTAADLDFLDGNEVDLVGDHGIWGNPMRLQHGVQAIRLDEDWRHEMRRGTRLKVTALSLPGLLRYRYGGPAAGRTAVTA
;
A
#
# COMPACT_ATOMS: atom_id res chain seq x y z
N SER A 1 -4.86 -13.79 2.73
CA SER A 1 -3.96 -12.93 1.92
C SER A 1 -4.27 -13.01 0.42
N THR A 2 -5.47 -12.61 -0.02
CA THR A 2 -5.89 -12.75 -1.43
C THR A 2 -5.09 -11.86 -2.40
N GLN A 3 -4.53 -10.75 -1.92
CA GLN A 3 -3.80 -9.80 -2.76
C GLN A 3 -2.44 -10.31 -3.21
N PHE A 4 -1.69 -10.99 -2.34
CA PHE A 4 -0.41 -11.61 -2.68
C PHE A 4 -0.60 -12.71 -3.72
N GLY A 5 -1.60 -13.59 -3.54
CA GLY A 5 -1.92 -14.64 -4.53
C GLY A 5 -2.12 -14.06 -5.94
N ARG A 6 -2.91 -12.99 -6.08
CA ARG A 6 -3.11 -12.32 -7.40
C ARG A 6 -1.81 -11.79 -8.02
N VAL A 7 -0.89 -11.26 -7.21
CA VAL A 7 0.38 -10.74 -7.71
C VAL A 7 1.30 -11.88 -8.12
N LEU A 8 1.36 -12.95 -7.33
CA LEU A 8 2.17 -14.13 -7.62
C LEU A 8 1.68 -14.84 -8.88
N ASP A 9 0.36 -15.00 -9.03
CA ASP A 9 -0.27 -15.52 -10.25
C ASP A 9 0.05 -14.64 -11.47
N PHE A 10 -0.06 -13.32 -11.32
CA PHE A 10 0.27 -12.38 -12.38
C PHE A 10 1.75 -12.48 -12.81
N LEU A 11 2.65 -12.73 -11.86
CA LEU A 11 4.07 -12.93 -12.13
C LEU A 11 4.40 -14.35 -12.63
N GLY A 12 3.43 -15.28 -12.61
CA GLY A 12 3.64 -16.69 -12.96
C GLY A 12 4.62 -17.40 -12.04
N LEU A 13 4.67 -16.98 -10.77
CA LEU A 13 5.57 -17.57 -9.77
C LEU A 13 4.86 -18.68 -9.01
N ASP A 14 5.39 -19.89 -9.09
CA ASP A 14 5.01 -21.00 -8.22
C ASP A 14 5.63 -20.80 -6.84
N VAL A 15 4.88 -20.12 -5.97
CA VAL A 15 5.28 -19.82 -4.59
C VAL A 15 4.54 -20.75 -3.65
N THR A 16 5.26 -21.36 -2.73
CA THR A 16 4.70 -22.23 -1.69
C THR A 16 4.34 -21.43 -0.45
N ALA A 17 3.58 -22.04 0.48
CA ALA A 17 3.31 -21.40 1.76
C ALA A 17 4.59 -21.08 2.54
N ALA A 18 5.61 -21.94 2.45
CA ALA A 18 6.90 -21.77 3.12
C ALA A 18 7.66 -20.53 2.64
N ASP A 19 7.51 -20.17 1.37
CA ASP A 19 8.12 -18.96 0.79
C ASP A 19 7.47 -17.66 1.34
N LEU A 20 6.31 -17.78 2.00
CA LEU A 20 5.58 -16.68 2.64
C LEU A 20 5.61 -16.77 4.18
N ASP A 21 6.49 -17.60 4.77
CA ASP A 21 6.57 -17.79 6.24
C ASP A 21 6.96 -16.50 7.00
N PHE A 22 7.49 -15.50 6.31
CA PHE A 22 7.75 -14.17 6.86
C PHE A 22 6.47 -13.33 7.06
N LEU A 23 5.31 -13.79 6.56
CA LEU A 23 4.00 -13.19 6.74
C LEU A 23 3.18 -14.00 7.74
N ASP A 24 2.76 -13.36 8.83
CA ASP A 24 1.84 -13.95 9.81
C ASP A 24 0.59 -13.08 9.96
N GLY A 25 -0.49 -13.47 9.29
CA GLY A 25 -1.74 -12.70 9.29
C GLY A 25 -1.58 -11.28 8.72
N ASN A 26 -1.55 -10.29 9.62
CA ASN A 26 -1.30 -8.88 9.31
C ASN A 26 0.07 -8.41 9.82
N GLU A 27 0.98 -9.32 10.08
CA GLU A 27 2.35 -9.01 10.49
C GLU A 27 3.33 -9.51 9.44
N VAL A 28 4.45 -8.81 9.33
CA VAL A 28 5.54 -9.16 8.44
C VAL A 28 6.86 -9.03 9.18
N ASP A 29 7.70 -10.06 9.13
CA ASP A 29 9.05 -9.99 9.65
C ASP A 29 10.00 -9.44 8.59
N LEU A 30 10.40 -8.18 8.74
CA LEU A 30 11.29 -7.49 7.81
C LEU A 30 12.74 -7.58 8.27
N VAL A 31 13.53 -8.35 7.51
CA VAL A 31 14.98 -8.43 7.69
C VAL A 31 15.64 -7.10 7.27
N GLY A 32 16.75 -6.74 7.92
CA GLY A 32 17.55 -5.56 7.61
C GLY A 32 17.90 -5.40 6.13
N ASP A 33 17.50 -4.29 5.51
CA ASP A 33 17.93 -3.90 4.16
C ASP A 33 18.78 -2.62 4.21
N HIS A 34 19.70 -2.46 3.26
CA HIS A 34 20.58 -1.29 3.09
C HIS A 34 19.82 -0.11 2.45
N GLY A 35 18.64 0.20 2.97
CA GLY A 35 17.74 1.21 2.44
C GLY A 35 18.27 2.63 2.64
N ILE A 36 18.37 3.40 1.55
CA ILE A 36 18.71 4.82 1.59
C ILE A 36 17.51 5.65 2.07
N TRP A 37 17.86 6.69 2.83
CA TRP A 37 17.04 7.57 3.66
C TRP A 37 15.86 8.24 2.93
N GLY A 38 14.73 8.40 3.62
CA GLY A 38 13.60 9.23 3.16
C GLY A 38 12.26 8.94 3.83
N ASN A 39 11.98 7.67 4.18
CA ASN A 39 10.84 7.27 4.99
C ASN A 39 11.35 6.54 6.24
N PRO A 40 11.15 7.07 7.46
CA PRO A 40 11.60 6.44 8.71
C PRO A 40 11.13 5.00 8.87
N MET A 41 9.97 4.64 8.31
CA MET A 41 9.46 3.27 8.30
C MET A 41 10.42 2.31 7.58
N ARG A 42 11.20 2.76 6.59
CA ARG A 42 12.18 1.94 5.84
C ARG A 42 13.43 1.58 6.65
N LEU A 43 13.61 2.21 7.82
CA LEU A 43 14.69 1.92 8.75
C LEU A 43 14.25 0.97 9.88
N GLN A 44 12.97 0.57 9.88
CA GLN A 44 12.42 -0.34 10.88
C GLN A 44 12.62 -1.79 10.42
N HIS A 45 12.99 -2.65 11.37
CA HIS A 45 13.26 -4.07 11.15
C HIS A 45 12.56 -4.92 12.20
N GLY A 46 12.46 -6.22 11.92
CA GLY A 46 11.70 -7.18 12.74
C GLY A 46 10.22 -7.18 12.38
N VAL A 47 9.39 -7.69 13.31
CA VAL A 47 7.94 -7.82 13.14
C VAL A 47 7.28 -6.44 13.03
N GLN A 48 6.58 -6.21 11.91
CA GLN A 48 5.85 -4.99 11.61
C GLN A 48 4.38 -5.30 11.30
N ALA A 49 3.48 -4.50 11.87
CA ALA A 49 2.05 -4.61 11.59
C ALA A 49 1.69 -3.97 10.23
N ILE A 50 1.09 -4.76 9.35
CA ILE A 50 0.43 -4.34 8.12
C ILE A 50 -0.92 -3.73 8.50
N ARG A 51 -1.04 -2.42 8.29
CA ARG A 51 -2.28 -1.67 8.48
C ARG A 51 -2.60 -0.83 7.26
N LEU A 52 -3.87 -0.53 7.09
CA LEU A 52 -4.32 0.37 6.04
C LEU A 52 -3.92 1.81 6.39
N ASP A 53 -3.30 2.51 5.45
CA ASP A 53 -3.03 3.94 5.56
C ASP A 53 -4.26 4.74 5.10
N GLU A 54 -5.07 5.16 6.08
CA GLU A 54 -6.29 5.93 5.87
C GLU A 54 -6.19 7.35 6.45
N ASP A 55 -5.03 7.73 6.97
CA ASP A 55 -4.81 9.00 7.69
C ASP A 55 -5.05 10.18 6.72
N TRP A 56 -4.68 10.02 5.45
CA TRP A 56 -4.93 11.03 4.43
C TRP A 56 -6.44 11.24 4.13
N ARG A 57 -7.29 10.24 4.38
CA ARG A 57 -8.75 10.34 4.17
C ARG A 57 -9.43 10.98 5.36
N HIS A 58 -9.03 10.60 6.56
CA HIS A 58 -9.73 10.96 7.80
C HIS A 58 -9.11 12.16 8.51
N GLU A 59 -7.79 12.33 8.44
CA GLU A 59 -7.05 13.27 9.26
C GLU A 59 -6.48 14.46 8.45
N MET A 60 -6.36 14.32 7.12
CA MET A 60 -5.85 15.42 6.30
C MET A 60 -6.79 16.63 6.32
N ARG A 61 -6.26 17.77 6.77
CA ARG A 61 -6.98 19.05 6.75
C ARG A 61 -7.50 19.36 5.34
N ARG A 62 -8.76 19.78 5.23
CA ARG A 62 -9.43 20.07 3.95
C ARG A 62 -8.61 21.02 3.06
N GLY A 63 -8.03 22.07 3.63
CA GLY A 63 -7.20 23.03 2.89
C GLY A 63 -5.93 22.39 2.30
N THR A 64 -5.28 21.48 3.03
CA THR A 64 -4.13 20.71 2.53
C THR A 64 -4.55 19.81 1.38
N ARG A 65 -5.67 19.09 1.54
CA ARG A 65 -6.21 18.22 0.50
C ARG A 65 -6.54 18.96 -0.79
N LEU A 66 -7.16 20.14 -0.70
CA LEU A 66 -7.45 20.98 -1.86
C LEU A 66 -6.18 21.45 -2.57
N LYS A 67 -5.17 21.89 -1.81
CA LYS A 67 -3.88 22.34 -2.38
C LYS A 67 -3.17 21.22 -3.14
N VAL A 68 -3.03 20.05 -2.53
CA VAL A 68 -2.39 18.89 -3.16
C VAL A 68 -3.17 18.46 -4.40
N THR A 69 -4.50 18.40 -4.30
CA THR A 69 -5.37 18.05 -5.44
C THR A 69 -5.20 19.04 -6.59
N ALA A 70 -5.20 20.34 -6.33
CA ALA A 70 -5.01 21.36 -7.37
C ALA A 70 -3.65 21.24 -8.06
N LEU A 71 -2.58 20.98 -7.29
CA LEU A 71 -1.24 20.81 -7.82
C LEU A 71 -1.11 19.54 -8.70
N SER A 72 -1.81 18.46 -8.32
CA SER A 72 -1.79 17.19 -9.05
C SER A 72 -2.87 17.08 -10.14
N LEU A 73 -3.81 18.02 -10.23
CA LEU A 73 -4.98 17.95 -11.11
C LEU A 73 -4.62 17.71 -12.60
N PRO A 74 -3.62 18.39 -13.19
CA PRO A 74 -3.26 18.14 -14.59
C PRO A 74 -2.85 16.68 -14.84
N GLY A 75 -2.10 16.08 -13.91
CA GLY A 75 -1.69 14.68 -13.99
C GLY A 75 -2.87 13.73 -13.79
N LEU A 76 -3.73 14.01 -12.81
CA LEU A 76 -4.95 13.22 -12.58
C LEU A 76 -5.85 13.19 -13.82
N LEU A 77 -5.97 14.31 -14.54
CA LEU A 77 -6.75 14.38 -15.78
C LEU A 77 -6.05 13.64 -16.93
N ARG A 78 -4.75 13.88 -17.13
CA ARG A 78 -3.97 13.25 -18.21
C ARG A 78 -3.99 11.72 -18.13
N TYR A 79 -3.89 11.18 -16.93
CA TYR A 79 -3.90 9.73 -16.68
C TYR A 79 -5.28 9.19 -16.29
N ARG A 80 -6.32 10.02 -16.31
CA ARG A 80 -7.72 9.63 -16.05
C ARG A 80 -7.96 9.07 -14.64
N TYR A 81 -7.18 9.52 -13.66
CA TYR A 81 -7.32 9.18 -12.23
C TYR A 81 -8.34 10.06 -11.47
N GLY A 82 -8.94 11.06 -12.11
CA GLY A 82 -9.96 11.94 -11.51
C GLY A 82 -11.42 11.45 -11.61
N GLY A 83 -11.65 10.23 -12.08
CA GLY A 83 -13.00 9.65 -12.20
C GLY A 83 -13.63 9.30 -10.85
N PRO A 84 -14.92 8.88 -10.82
CA PRO A 84 -15.53 8.33 -9.62
C PRO A 84 -14.60 7.24 -9.08
N ALA A 85 -14.31 7.27 -7.78
CA ALA A 85 -13.57 6.19 -7.14
C ALA A 85 -14.28 4.89 -7.51
N ALA A 86 -13.64 4.06 -8.35
CA ALA A 86 -14.19 2.78 -8.73
C ALA A 86 -14.49 2.05 -7.42
N GLY A 87 -15.78 1.85 -7.15
CA GLY A 87 -16.25 1.22 -5.92
C GLY A 87 -15.54 -0.11 -5.77
N ARG A 88 -14.62 -0.18 -4.81
CA ARG A 88 -13.97 -1.43 -4.44
C ARG A 88 -14.94 -2.16 -3.54
N THR A 89 -15.53 -3.22 -4.08
CA THR A 89 -16.25 -4.24 -3.32
C THR A 89 -15.45 -4.57 -2.07
N ALA A 90 -16.08 -4.43 -0.91
CA ALA A 90 -15.49 -4.80 0.36
C ALA A 90 -15.05 -6.26 0.27
N VAL A 91 -13.76 -6.51 0.46
CA VAL A 91 -13.25 -7.85 0.75
C VAL A 91 -13.54 -8.05 2.24
N THR A 92 -14.67 -8.68 2.54
CA THR A 92 -14.97 -9.18 3.89
C THR A 92 -13.95 -10.26 4.23
N ALA A 93 -13.39 -10.13 5.44
CA ALA A 93 -12.42 -11.04 6.04
C ALA A 93 -13.02 -12.43 6.31
#